data_AF-A0A7R9UJB5-F1
#
_entry.id   AF-A0A7R9UJB5-F1
#
_cell.length_a   1.000
_cell.length_b   1.000
_cell.length_c   1.000
_cell.angle_alpha   90.00
_cell.angle_beta   90.00
_cell.angle_gamma   90.00
#
_symmetry.space_group_name_H-M   'P 1'
#
loop_
_entity.id
_entity.type
_entity.pdbx_description
1 polymer ?
#
loop_
_entity_poly.entity_id
_entity_poly.type
_entity_poly.pdbx_seq_one_letter_code
_entity_poly.pdbx_strand_id
1 'polypeptide(L)'
;QGFVTFTTFTTWQTYFRWDSLDLRAGITLDDLDAHVVDEDGELSRALDECGRFGDPDGCGVIWPRVAEITLLGGLGCGAHLLQLALDHLASLETYDFVVLQATDNAVPFYERHGFVRV
;
A
#
# COMPACT_ATOMS: atom_id res chain seq x y z
N GLN A 1 19.46 10.25 9.61
CA GLN A 1 19.92 9.31 8.56
C GLN A 1 18.79 8.33 8.35
N GLY A 2 18.48 7.94 7.12
CA GLY A 2 17.47 6.92 6.90
C GLY A 2 17.46 6.47 5.46
N PHE A 3 16.62 5.49 5.18
CA PHE A 3 16.48 4.91 3.86
C PHE A 3 15.02 4.53 3.63
N VAL A 4 14.62 4.56 2.37
CA VAL A 4 13.31 4.14 1.89
C VAL A 4 13.54 3.37 0.59
N THR A 5 12.91 2.21 0.46
CA THR A 5 12.95 1.40 -0.76
C THR A 5 11.54 1.14 -1.23
N PHE A 6 11.33 1.23 -2.53
CA PHE A 6 10.08 0.87 -3.17
C PHE A 6 10.32 -0.12 -4.30
N THR A 7 9.31 -0.92 -4.60
CA THR A 7 9.27 -1.90 -5.69
C THR A 7 7.95 -1.79 -6.43
N THR A 8 7.83 -2.41 -7.59
CA THR A 8 6.52 -2.66 -8.19
C THR A 8 5.83 -3.77 -7.40
N PHE A 9 4.58 -3.54 -6.97
CA PHE A 9 3.86 -4.50 -6.16
C PHE A 9 3.70 -5.84 -6.91
N THR A 10 4.08 -6.93 -6.24
CA THR A 10 4.08 -8.27 -6.81
C THR A 10 3.59 -9.27 -5.78
N THR A 11 2.62 -10.10 -6.15
CA THR A 11 2.06 -11.14 -5.28
C THR A 11 2.42 -12.53 -5.80
N TRP A 12 2.60 -13.49 -4.91
CA TRP A 12 2.88 -14.90 -5.25
C TRP A 12 1.64 -15.78 -5.04
N GLN A 13 0.46 -15.17 -4.94
CA GLN A 13 -0.80 -15.87 -4.69
C GLN A 13 -1.55 -16.08 -6.00
N THR A 14 -2.21 -17.24 -6.14
CA THR A 14 -3.05 -17.55 -7.31
C THR A 14 -4.26 -16.61 -7.40
N TYR A 15 -4.79 -16.23 -6.24
CA TYR A 15 -5.89 -15.30 -6.13
C TYR A 15 -5.54 -14.27 -5.07
N PHE A 16 -5.56 -13.00 -5.48
CA PHE A 16 -5.38 -11.85 -4.63
C PHE A 16 -6.41 -10.79 -5.05
N ARG A 17 -6.99 -10.12 -4.07
CA ARG A 17 -8.00 -9.09 -4.24
C ARG A 17 -7.85 -8.07 -3.12
N TRP A 18 -7.95 -6.79 -3.46
CA TRP A 18 -8.10 -5.74 -2.45
C TRP A 18 -9.56 -5.73 -1.98
N ASP A 19 -9.78 -5.87 -0.67
CA ASP A 19 -11.14 -5.93 -0.12
C ASP A 19 -11.16 -5.56 1.36
N SER A 20 -11.35 -4.28 1.63
CA SER A 20 -11.48 -3.72 2.98
C SER A 20 -12.73 -4.20 3.73
N LEU A 21 -13.72 -4.73 3.01
CA LEU A 21 -15.01 -5.15 3.56
C LEU A 21 -15.00 -6.64 3.93
N ASP A 22 -14.02 -7.41 3.48
CA ASP A 22 -13.86 -8.82 3.85
C ASP A 22 -13.26 -8.94 5.27
N LEU A 23 -13.89 -9.76 6.11
CA LEU A 23 -13.41 -10.04 7.47
C LEU A 23 -11.96 -10.57 7.50
N ARG A 24 -11.48 -11.16 6.41
CA ARG A 24 -10.10 -11.67 6.27
C ARG A 24 -9.07 -10.56 6.11
N ALA A 25 -9.47 -9.33 5.79
CA ALA A 25 -8.58 -8.16 5.80
C ALA A 25 -8.10 -7.82 7.22
N GLY A 26 -8.79 -8.33 8.25
CA GLY A 26 -8.41 -8.14 9.65
C GLY A 26 -8.69 -6.73 10.16
N ILE A 27 -9.56 -5.98 9.47
CA ILE A 27 -10.06 -4.68 9.91
C ILE A 27 -11.17 -4.93 10.94
N THR A 28 -10.95 -4.49 12.17
CA THR A 28 -11.90 -4.66 13.28
C THR A 28 -12.83 -3.45 13.40
N LEU A 29 -13.89 -3.58 14.22
CA LEU A 29 -14.77 -2.44 14.52
C LEU A 29 -14.00 -1.30 15.22
N ASP A 30 -13.03 -1.64 16.07
CA ASP A 30 -12.19 -0.64 16.72
C ASP A 30 -11.29 0.09 15.70
N ASP A 31 -10.85 -0.60 14.64
CA ASP A 31 -10.12 0.04 13.54
C ASP A 31 -10.99 1.02 12.76
N LEU A 32 -12.27 0.70 12.51
CA LEU A 32 -13.19 1.62 11.83
C LEU A 32 -13.40 2.92 12.62
N ASP A 33 -13.40 2.83 13.95
CA ASP A 33 -13.56 4.01 14.82
C ASP A 33 -12.24 4.80 14.98
N ALA A 34 -11.08 4.14 14.87
CA ALA A 34 -9.77 4.73 15.19
C ALA A 34 -8.90 5.11 13.99
N HIS A 35 -9.17 4.54 12.80
CA HIS A 35 -8.30 4.61 11.63
C HIS A 35 -9.05 5.03 10.36
N VAL A 36 -8.30 5.49 9.37
CA VAL A 36 -8.83 5.84 8.04
C VAL A 36 -8.92 4.57 7.21
N VAL A 37 -10.14 4.07 7.02
CA VAL A 37 -10.44 2.83 6.32
C VAL A 37 -11.27 3.11 5.06
N ASP A 38 -11.06 2.30 4.03
CA ASP A 38 -11.92 2.24 2.84
C ASP A 38 -13.28 1.60 3.19
N GLU A 39 -14.21 2.40 3.72
CA GLU A 39 -15.50 1.90 4.24
C GLU A 39 -16.51 1.49 3.15
N ASP A 40 -16.37 1.99 1.92
CA ASP A 40 -17.29 1.71 0.80
C ASP A 40 -16.68 0.78 -0.25
N GLY A 41 -15.40 0.44 -0.12
CA GLY A 41 -14.66 -0.40 -1.05
C GLY A 41 -14.33 0.30 -2.36
N GLU A 42 -14.51 1.62 -2.48
CA GLU A 42 -14.21 2.34 -3.71
C GLU A 42 -12.72 2.31 -4.02
N LEU A 43 -11.86 2.47 -3.01
CA LEU A 43 -10.42 2.44 -3.19
C LEU A 43 -9.93 1.02 -3.51
N SER A 44 -10.44 0.02 -2.80
CA SER A 44 -10.19 -1.40 -3.05
C SER A 44 -10.56 -1.78 -4.48
N ARG A 45 -11.73 -1.32 -4.97
CA ARG A 45 -12.16 -1.56 -6.35
C ARG A 45 -11.25 -0.87 -7.36
N ALA A 46 -10.86 0.38 -7.13
CA ALA A 46 -9.96 1.10 -8.03
C ALA A 46 -8.57 0.44 -8.10
N LEU A 47 -8.08 -0.08 -6.98
CA LEU A 47 -6.87 -0.90 -6.93
C LEU A 47 -7.04 -2.21 -7.72
N ASP A 48 -8.16 -2.92 -7.56
CA ASP A 48 -8.45 -4.17 -8.28
C ASP A 48 -8.60 -3.98 -9.80
N GLU A 49 -9.07 -2.81 -10.24
CA GLU A 49 -9.16 -2.42 -11.65
C GLU A 49 -7.79 -2.17 -12.29
N CYS A 50 -6.72 -2.01 -11.50
CA CYS A 50 -5.36 -1.97 -12.03
C CYS A 50 -5.04 -3.28 -12.76
N GLY A 51 -4.59 -3.15 -14.01
CA GLY A 51 -4.15 -4.32 -14.77
C GLY A 51 -3.01 -5.04 -14.06
N ARG A 52 -3.11 -6.37 -13.98
CA ARG A 52 -2.08 -7.28 -13.43
C ARG A 52 -1.74 -8.37 -14.42
N PHE A 53 -0.50 -8.84 -14.39
CA PHE A 53 -0.03 -9.91 -15.27
C PHE A 53 1.07 -10.74 -14.60
N GLY A 54 1.31 -11.93 -15.12
CA GLY A 54 2.35 -12.84 -14.62
C GLY A 54 1.78 -14.18 -14.15
N ASP A 55 2.66 -14.97 -13.55
CA ASP A 55 2.39 -16.34 -13.13
C ASP A 55 2.80 -16.52 -11.66
N PRO A 56 1.87 -16.84 -10.75
CA PRO A 56 2.15 -17.06 -9.33
C PRO A 56 3.28 -18.06 -9.05
N ASP A 57 3.43 -19.10 -9.88
CA ASP A 57 4.41 -20.19 -9.64
C ASP A 57 5.80 -19.89 -10.23
N GLY A 58 5.94 -18.79 -10.98
CA GLY A 58 7.16 -18.46 -11.73
C GLY A 58 7.70 -17.08 -11.40
N CYS A 59 7.12 -16.05 -12.02
CA CYS A 59 7.57 -14.66 -11.93
C CYS A 59 6.81 -13.81 -10.90
N GLY A 60 5.75 -14.37 -10.29
CA GLY A 60 4.79 -13.62 -9.50
C GLY A 60 3.79 -12.87 -10.37
N VAL A 61 2.67 -12.47 -9.76
CA VAL A 61 1.66 -11.61 -10.37
C VAL A 61 2.01 -10.16 -10.07
N ILE A 62 2.42 -9.44 -11.10
CA ILE A 62 2.93 -8.08 -11.05
C ILE A 62 1.79 -7.09 -11.32
N TRP A 63 1.76 -6.03 -10.52
CA TRP A 63 0.85 -4.89 -10.66
C TRP A 63 1.63 -3.66 -11.13
N PRO A 64 1.83 -3.48 -12.45
CA PRO A 64 2.72 -2.46 -13.03
C PRO A 64 2.41 -1.02 -12.61
N ARG A 65 1.16 -0.73 -12.27
CA ARG A 65 0.68 0.61 -11.90
C ARG A 65 0.57 0.82 -10.39
N VAL A 66 1.03 -0.15 -9.59
CA VAL A 66 1.02 -0.08 -8.12
C VAL A 66 2.46 -0.15 -7.61
N ALA A 67 2.91 0.92 -6.95
CA ALA A 67 4.18 0.93 -6.24
C ALA A 67 3.98 0.40 -4.82
N GLU A 68 4.92 -0.37 -4.32
CA GLU A 68 4.96 -0.84 -2.94
C GLU A 68 6.15 -0.19 -2.24
N ILE A 69 5.93 0.48 -1.10
CA ILE A 69 7.02 0.88 -0.21
C ILE A 69 7.35 -0.32 0.68
N THR A 70 8.41 -1.05 0.31
CA THR A 70 8.79 -2.31 0.96
C THR A 70 9.46 -2.09 2.32
N LEU A 71 10.22 -1.00 2.48
CA LEU A 71 10.99 -0.77 3.70
C LEU A 71 11.25 0.72 3.91
N LEU A 72 10.99 1.18 5.14
CA LEU A 72 11.27 2.54 5.58
C LEU A 72 11.98 2.52 6.93
N GLY A 73 13.22 3.03 6.95
CA GLY A 73 14.05 3.18 8.14
C GLY A 73 14.35 4.65 8.41
N GLY A 74 13.63 5.25 9.37
CA GLY A 74 13.60 6.70 9.52
C GLY A 74 14.62 7.34 10.46
N LEU A 75 15.06 6.67 11.55
CA LEU A 75 15.91 7.25 12.63
C LEU A 75 15.67 8.76 12.91
N GLY A 76 14.41 9.19 13.01
CA GLY A 76 14.00 10.58 13.25
C GLY A 76 13.64 11.43 12.02
N CYS A 77 13.91 10.98 10.80
CA CYS A 77 13.54 11.67 9.54
C CYS A 77 12.55 10.88 8.67
N GLY A 78 11.81 9.91 9.25
CA GLY A 78 10.91 9.02 8.51
C GLY A 78 9.82 9.75 7.72
N ALA A 79 9.17 10.76 8.31
CA ALA A 79 8.12 11.53 7.64
C ALA A 79 8.64 12.27 6.40
N HIS A 80 9.81 12.91 6.52
CA HIS A 80 10.42 13.61 5.39
C HIS A 80 10.89 12.64 4.30
N LEU A 81 11.46 11.50 4.67
CA LEU A 81 11.87 10.47 3.71
C LEU A 81 10.66 9.86 2.98
N LEU A 82 9.56 9.62 3.69
CA LEU A 82 8.32 9.13 3.07
C LEU A 82 7.79 10.16 2.07
N GLN A 83 7.76 11.44 2.44
CA GLN A 83 7.32 12.49 1.54
C GLN A 83 8.18 12.57 0.28
N LEU A 84 9.51 12.55 0.43
CA LEU A 84 10.43 12.53 -0.71
C LEU A 84 10.22 11.31 -1.62
N ALA A 85 9.91 10.15 -1.04
CA ALA A 85 9.60 8.96 -1.83
C ALA A 85 8.28 9.09 -2.60
N LEU A 86 7.24 9.62 -1.96
CA LEU A 86 5.94 9.86 -2.60
C LEU A 86 6.06 10.90 -3.72
N ASP A 87 6.76 12.01 -3.48
CA ASP A 87 7.01 13.05 -4.49
C ASP A 87 7.79 12.48 -5.67
N HIS A 88 8.79 11.63 -5.41
CA HIS A 88 9.54 10.95 -6.46
C HIS A 88 8.66 9.98 -7.25
N LEU A 89 7.87 9.12 -6.58
CA LEU A 89 6.96 8.20 -7.25
C LEU A 89 5.92 8.94 -8.12
N ALA A 90 5.38 10.05 -7.63
CA ALA A 90 4.47 10.90 -8.38
C ALA A 90 5.14 11.49 -9.64
N SER A 91 6.43 11.85 -9.55
CA SER A 91 7.19 12.38 -10.70
C SER A 91 7.47 11.36 -11.81
N LEU A 92 7.35 10.06 -11.53
CA LEU A 92 7.57 9.01 -12.52
C LEU A 92 6.38 8.82 -13.45
N GLU A 93 5.18 9.31 -13.09
CA GLU A 93 3.92 9.14 -13.83
C GLU A 93 3.61 7.67 -14.24
N THR A 94 4.22 6.71 -13.55
CA THR A 94 4.17 5.28 -13.87
C THR A 94 3.16 4.55 -12.99
N TYR A 95 3.00 5.01 -11.75
CA TYR A 95 2.17 4.40 -10.72
C TYR A 95 0.95 5.27 -10.43
N ASP A 96 -0.22 4.64 -10.35
CA ASP A 96 -1.45 5.29 -9.90
C ASP A 96 -1.60 5.21 -8.38
N PHE A 97 -1.09 4.12 -7.79
CA PHE A 97 -1.25 3.83 -6.37
C PHE A 97 0.09 3.52 -5.71
N VAL A 98 0.18 3.84 -4.43
CA VAL A 98 1.28 3.45 -3.56
C VAL A 98 0.69 2.67 -2.38
N VAL A 99 1.19 1.44 -2.18
CA VAL A 99 0.79 0.56 -1.08
C VAL A 99 1.98 0.29 -0.17
N LEU A 100 1.69 -0.11 1.07
CA LEU A 100 2.70 -0.58 2.01
C LEU A 100 2.06 -1.51 3.03
N GLN A 101 2.90 -2.25 3.73
CA GLN A 101 2.50 -3.01 4.91
C GLN A 101 2.99 -2.26 6.15
N ALA A 102 2.07 -1.99 7.08
CA ALA A 102 2.36 -1.31 8.34
C ALA A 102 2.04 -2.23 9.53
N THR A 103 2.77 -2.04 10.63
CA THR A 103 2.34 -2.56 11.93
C THR A 103 1.27 -1.65 12.51
N ASP A 104 0.39 -2.16 13.38
CA ASP A 104 -0.73 -1.40 13.95
C ASP A 104 -0.27 -0.07 14.60
N ASN A 105 0.86 -0.10 15.32
CA ASN A 105 1.43 1.10 15.96
C ASN A 105 1.90 2.17 14.96
N ALA A 106 2.17 1.78 13.71
CA ALA A 106 2.63 2.69 12.65
C ALA A 106 1.48 3.20 11.77
N VAL A 107 0.27 2.66 11.88
CA VAL A 107 -0.89 3.09 11.06
C VAL A 107 -1.12 4.61 11.15
N PRO A 108 -1.19 5.25 12.35
CA PRO A 108 -1.39 6.69 12.44
C PRO A 108 -0.26 7.52 11.81
N PHE A 109 0.94 6.93 11.66
CA PHE A 109 2.03 7.61 10.97
C PHE A 109 1.76 7.72 9.47
N TYR A 110 1.31 6.63 8.84
CA TYR A 110 1.05 6.62 7.40
C TYR A 110 -0.24 7.34 7.01
N GLU A 111 -1.28 7.31 7.86
CA GLU A 111 -2.52 8.06 7.64
C GLU A 111 -2.29 9.56 7.49
N ARG A 112 -1.35 10.12 8.27
CA ARG A 112 -0.96 11.54 8.15
C ARG A 112 -0.32 11.89 6.80
N HIS A 113 0.11 10.89 6.04
CA HIS A 113 0.62 11.03 4.68
C HIS A 113 -0.40 10.60 3.61
N GLY A 114 -1.68 10.41 4.00
CA GLY A 114 -2.78 10.13 3.08
C GLY A 114 -3.00 8.64 2.78
N PHE A 115 -2.34 7.73 3.50
CA PHE A 115 -2.63 6.31 3.36
C PHE A 115 -3.99 5.96 3.99
N VAL A 116 -4.71 5.08 3.31
CA VAL A 116 -6.01 4.54 3.72
C VAL A 116 -5.86 3.03 3.82
N ARG A 117 -6.47 2.41 4.83
CA ARG A 117 -6.45 0.97 5.02
C ARG A 117 -7.45 0.30 4.07
N VAL A 118 -6.97 -0.69 3.34
CA VAL A 118 -7.70 -1.51 2.36
C VAL A 118 -7.57 -2.99 2.65
#